data_AF-A0A3P7YZE8-F1
#
_entry.id   AF-A0A3P7YZE8-F1
#
_cell.length_a   1.000
_cell.length_b   1.000
_cell.length_c   1.000
_cell.angle_alpha   90.00
_cell.angle_beta   90.00
_cell.angle_gamma   90.00
#
_symmetry.space_group_name_H-M   'P 1'
#
loop_
_entity.id
_entity.type
_entity.pdbx_description
1 polymer ?
#
loop_
_entity_poly.entity_id
_entity_poly.type
_entity_poly.pdbx_seq_one_letter_code
_entity_poly.pdbx_strand_id
1 'polypeptide(L)'
;MKLSEDRLSVSGFEGYSVIRATHSVSHGTWYFEVIFTAQPPGSHIRIGWSQAGKFSAPIQACVGYTQLSYAWRSHKGTKFHQAKGKHYADGGFKEGDVLGCLISLPLCPADKEYDFTSVESLPPSSTYLPPSYKNLPLINFKHHYFYEEKDDVSAALKNLRPTFGSWIEFYRNGKSCGIAFKDVYAGFYYPAVSLFQGATVRCNFGPSFRYSVPPGARGMCERVGEMYIEQTLSDVLYLVENEDELAEEAAKCVRNQ
;
A
#
# COMPACT_ATOMS: atom_id res chain seq x y z
N MET A 1 1.31 -1.62 -18.55
CA MET A 1 -0.09 -1.40 -18.11
C MET A 1 -0.63 -0.16 -18.78
N LYS A 2 -1.94 -0.12 -19.00
CA LYS A 2 -2.65 1.07 -19.49
C LYS A 2 -3.60 1.54 -18.40
N LEU A 3 -3.54 2.83 -18.08
CA LEU A 3 -4.42 3.46 -17.11
C LEU A 3 -5.49 4.28 -17.86
N SER A 4 -6.72 4.29 -17.37
CA SER A 4 -7.77 5.19 -17.87
C SER A 4 -7.48 6.65 -17.52
N GLU A 5 -8.15 7.58 -18.19
CA GLU A 5 -7.99 9.02 -17.95
C GLU A 5 -8.37 9.42 -16.51
N ASP A 6 -9.42 8.81 -15.97
CA ASP A 6 -9.85 9.01 -14.57
C ASP A 6 -8.94 8.32 -13.55
N ARG A 7 -7.92 7.58 -14.01
CA ARG A 7 -6.92 6.88 -13.19
C ARG A 7 -7.46 5.80 -12.26
N LEU A 8 -8.70 5.37 -12.46
CA LEU A 8 -9.35 4.37 -11.61
C LEU A 8 -9.45 2.99 -12.26
N SER A 9 -9.31 2.90 -13.58
CA SER A 9 -9.30 1.63 -14.30
C SER A 9 -7.92 1.33 -14.87
N VAL A 10 -7.48 0.09 -14.74
CA VAL A 10 -6.17 -0.36 -15.23
C VAL A 10 -6.31 -1.66 -16.01
N SER A 11 -5.67 -1.70 -17.17
CA SER A 11 -5.60 -2.86 -18.06
C SER A 11 -4.17 -3.39 -18.14
N GLY A 12 -4.04 -4.72 -18.01
CA GLY A 12 -2.80 -5.45 -18.24
C GLY A 12 -2.49 -5.63 -19.73
N PHE A 13 -1.34 -6.24 -20.01
CA PHE A 13 -0.97 -6.73 -21.35
C PHE A 13 -0.59 -8.21 -21.20
N GLU A 14 0.56 -8.66 -21.73
CA GLU A 14 0.96 -10.07 -21.71
C GLU A 14 1.32 -10.56 -20.30
N GLY A 15 2.42 -10.04 -19.74
CA GLY A 15 2.98 -10.46 -18.46
C GLY A 15 2.25 -9.90 -17.23
N TYR A 16 2.61 -10.43 -16.06
CA TYR A 16 2.17 -9.85 -14.80
C TYR A 16 2.77 -8.46 -14.64
N SER A 17 1.94 -7.55 -14.18
CA SER A 17 2.41 -6.21 -13.81
C SER A 17 1.62 -5.67 -12.64
N VAL A 18 2.31 -4.98 -11.71
CA VAL A 18 1.73 -4.44 -10.47
C VAL A 18 1.55 -2.94 -10.55
N ILE A 19 0.37 -2.46 -10.13
CA ILE A 19 0.10 -1.05 -9.87
C ILE A 19 -0.34 -0.88 -8.42
N ARG A 20 -0.03 0.28 -7.84
CA ARG A 20 -0.43 0.68 -6.49
C ARG A 20 -1.22 1.97 -6.53
N ALA A 21 -2.10 2.15 -5.56
CA ALA A 21 -2.69 3.46 -5.29
C ALA A 21 -1.64 4.44 -4.75
N THR A 22 -2.02 5.71 -4.66
CA THR A 22 -1.11 6.80 -4.27
C THR A 22 -0.95 6.97 -2.76
N HIS A 23 -1.93 6.50 -1.98
CA HIS A 23 -1.95 6.69 -0.53
C HIS A 23 -1.76 5.37 0.21
N SER A 24 -1.00 5.40 1.29
CA SER A 24 -0.72 4.25 2.15
C SER A 24 -1.30 4.38 3.54
N VAL A 25 -1.43 3.25 4.22
CA VAL A 25 -1.89 3.13 5.61
C VAL A 25 -0.86 2.35 6.43
N SER A 26 -0.61 2.82 7.65
CA SER A 26 0.34 2.21 8.62
C SER A 26 -0.34 1.84 9.94
N HIS A 27 -1.55 2.34 10.18
CA HIS A 27 -2.34 2.18 11.39
C HIS A 27 -3.84 2.17 11.04
N GLY A 28 -4.69 1.75 11.98
CA GLY A 28 -6.15 1.74 11.80
C GLY A 28 -6.69 0.66 10.86
N THR A 29 -8.00 0.70 10.61
CA THR A 29 -8.70 -0.29 9.76
C THR A 29 -9.26 0.36 8.50
N TRP A 30 -8.83 -0.13 7.34
CA TRP A 30 -9.03 0.50 6.04
C TRP A 30 -9.58 -0.47 4.99
N TYR A 31 -10.39 0.06 4.07
CA TYR A 31 -11.10 -0.70 3.07
C TYR A 31 -11.08 -0.02 1.68
N PHE A 32 -10.95 -0.85 0.64
CA PHE A 32 -11.22 -0.45 -0.75
C PHE A 32 -11.84 -1.60 -1.55
N GLU A 33 -12.47 -1.27 -2.67
CA GLU A 33 -13.05 -2.24 -3.60
C GLU A 33 -12.26 -2.30 -4.91
N VAL A 34 -12.27 -3.47 -5.53
CA VAL A 34 -11.80 -3.72 -6.90
C VAL A 34 -12.93 -4.40 -7.67
N ILE A 35 -13.39 -3.76 -8.73
CA ILE A 35 -14.37 -4.31 -9.67
C ILE A 35 -13.61 -5.00 -10.79
N PHE A 36 -13.86 -6.29 -11.01
CA PHE A 36 -13.24 -7.03 -12.10
C PHE A 36 -14.03 -6.80 -13.39
N THR A 37 -13.58 -5.89 -14.26
CA THR A 37 -14.39 -5.37 -15.36
C THR A 37 -14.22 -6.11 -16.69
N ALA A 38 -13.07 -6.72 -16.94
CA ALA A 38 -12.86 -7.53 -18.14
C ALA A 38 -11.87 -8.67 -17.90
N GLN A 39 -12.25 -9.89 -18.26
CA GLN A 39 -11.44 -11.09 -18.11
C GLN A 39 -11.30 -11.84 -19.44
N PRO A 40 -10.36 -11.43 -20.32
CA PRO A 40 -10.01 -12.22 -21.50
C PRO A 40 -9.66 -13.68 -21.16
N PRO A 41 -9.79 -14.63 -22.11
CA PRO A 41 -9.42 -16.02 -21.88
C PRO A 41 -7.96 -16.16 -21.40
N GLY A 42 -7.74 -16.95 -20.33
CA GLY A 42 -6.40 -17.12 -19.73
C GLY A 42 -5.93 -15.97 -18.83
N SER A 43 -6.72 -14.88 -18.73
CA SER A 43 -6.39 -13.73 -17.91
C SER A 43 -6.72 -13.92 -16.43
N HIS A 44 -5.85 -13.36 -15.60
CA HIS A 44 -5.94 -13.46 -14.15
C HIS A 44 -5.51 -12.16 -13.50
N ILE A 45 -6.14 -11.88 -12.35
CA ILE A 45 -5.74 -10.78 -11.49
C ILE A 45 -5.36 -11.29 -10.10
N ARG A 46 -4.55 -10.50 -9.40
CA ARG A 46 -4.41 -10.57 -7.95
C ARG A 46 -4.60 -9.19 -7.35
N ILE A 47 -5.33 -9.14 -6.25
CA ILE A 47 -5.60 -7.91 -5.51
C ILE A 47 -5.06 -8.03 -4.09
N GLY A 48 -4.78 -6.91 -3.44
CA GLY A 48 -4.47 -6.90 -2.01
C GLY A 48 -3.66 -5.69 -1.63
N TRP A 49 -2.70 -5.89 -0.74
CA TRP A 49 -1.91 -4.84 -0.12
C TRP A 49 -0.42 -5.07 -0.37
N SER A 50 0.31 -3.99 -0.62
CA SER A 50 1.75 -4.02 -0.83
C SER A 50 2.40 -2.82 -0.19
N GLN A 51 3.53 -3.00 0.49
CA GLN A 51 4.29 -1.86 1.00
C GLN A 51 4.96 -1.04 -0.13
N ALA A 52 5.44 0.16 0.18
CA ALA A 52 6.31 0.99 -0.69
C ALA A 52 7.75 0.42 -0.80
N GLY A 53 8.57 1.01 -1.68
CA GLY A 53 9.98 0.64 -1.91
C GLY A 53 10.18 -0.29 -3.10
N LYS A 54 11.39 -0.35 -3.67
CA LYS A 54 11.70 -1.18 -4.86
C LYS A 54 11.72 -2.69 -4.54
N PHE A 55 11.60 -3.06 -3.26
CA PHE A 55 11.42 -4.45 -2.77
C PHE A 55 9.95 -4.90 -2.69
N SER A 56 9.01 -3.95 -2.74
CA SER A 56 7.64 -4.30 -3.11
C SER A 56 7.68 -4.98 -4.47
N ALA A 57 6.80 -5.96 -4.71
CA ALA A 57 6.85 -6.82 -5.90
C ALA A 57 7.33 -6.03 -7.13
N PRO A 58 8.47 -6.41 -7.77
CA PRO A 58 8.98 -5.70 -8.93
C PRO A 58 7.83 -5.36 -9.86
N ILE A 59 7.83 -4.20 -10.53
CA ILE A 59 6.66 -3.79 -11.34
C ILE A 59 6.25 -4.89 -12.35
N GLN A 60 7.19 -5.75 -12.76
CA GLN A 60 7.02 -6.92 -13.65
C GLN A 60 6.63 -8.23 -12.95
N ALA A 61 6.43 -8.21 -11.63
CA ALA A 61 6.01 -9.33 -10.80
C ALA A 61 4.51 -9.22 -10.47
N CYS A 62 4.07 -9.90 -9.42
CA CYS A 62 2.68 -9.93 -8.99
C CYS A 62 2.56 -9.62 -7.50
N VAL A 63 1.39 -9.11 -7.08
CA VAL A 63 1.13 -8.92 -5.65
C VAL A 63 1.21 -10.29 -4.95
N GLY A 64 1.88 -10.33 -3.80
CA GLY A 64 2.15 -11.55 -3.05
C GLY A 64 3.43 -12.29 -3.48
N TYR A 65 4.24 -11.71 -4.38
CA TYR A 65 5.53 -12.28 -4.78
C TYR A 65 6.59 -12.15 -3.68
N THR A 66 6.68 -10.98 -3.02
CA THR A 66 7.68 -10.71 -1.98
C THR A 66 7.09 -10.83 -0.58
N GLN A 67 7.94 -10.72 0.45
CA GLN A 67 7.53 -10.66 1.87
C GLN A 67 6.71 -9.40 2.20
N LEU A 68 6.76 -8.37 1.35
CA LEU A 68 6.10 -7.08 1.62
C LEU A 68 4.73 -6.93 0.96
N SER A 69 4.19 -8.02 0.42
CA SER A 69 2.90 -7.99 -0.27
C SER A 69 2.06 -9.22 0.04
N TYR A 70 0.75 -9.01 0.07
CA TYR A 70 -0.26 -10.00 0.43
C TYR A 70 -1.38 -9.92 -0.59
N ALA A 71 -1.73 -11.05 -1.19
CA ALA A 71 -2.65 -11.04 -2.31
C ALA A 71 -3.69 -12.14 -2.27
N TRP A 72 -4.79 -11.90 -2.96
CA TRP A 72 -5.80 -12.88 -3.31
C TRP A 72 -5.89 -13.00 -4.83
N ARG A 73 -5.77 -14.22 -5.34
CA ARG A 73 -5.72 -14.54 -6.77
C ARG A 73 -7.08 -15.01 -7.26
N SER A 74 -7.50 -14.45 -8.40
CA SER A 74 -8.72 -14.83 -9.15
C SER A 74 -8.79 -16.32 -9.43
N HIS A 75 -7.73 -16.92 -9.96
CA HIS A 75 -7.66 -18.35 -10.22
C HIS A 75 -7.65 -19.18 -8.92
N LYS A 76 -8.67 -20.02 -8.76
CA LYS A 76 -8.88 -20.94 -7.63
C LYS A 76 -8.98 -20.27 -6.25
N GLY A 77 -9.13 -18.94 -6.19
CA GLY A 77 -9.36 -18.20 -4.93
C GLY A 77 -8.23 -18.36 -3.91
N THR A 78 -6.99 -18.44 -4.39
CA THR A 78 -5.80 -18.73 -3.56
C THR A 78 -5.19 -17.45 -3.01
N LYS A 79 -4.74 -17.47 -1.76
CA LYS A 79 -4.00 -16.36 -1.15
C LYS A 79 -2.50 -16.53 -1.37
N PHE A 80 -1.80 -15.45 -1.68
CA PHE A 80 -0.37 -15.43 -2.02
C PHE A 80 0.41 -14.49 -1.11
N HIS A 81 1.52 -15.00 -0.61
CA HIS A 81 2.53 -14.24 0.12
C HIS A 81 3.87 -14.97 -0.04
N GLN A 82 4.97 -14.24 -0.24
CA GLN A 82 6.31 -14.83 -0.50
C GLN A 82 6.32 -15.82 -1.68
N ALA A 83 5.58 -15.50 -2.74
CA ALA A 83 5.36 -16.35 -3.91
C ALA A 83 4.72 -17.73 -3.61
N LYS A 84 4.27 -17.98 -2.38
CA LYS A 84 3.61 -19.22 -1.95
C LYS A 84 2.10 -19.02 -1.97
N GLY A 85 1.43 -19.81 -2.81
CA GLY A 85 -0.03 -19.86 -2.89
C GLY A 85 -0.60 -20.88 -1.91
N LYS A 86 -1.61 -20.48 -1.14
CA LYS A 86 -2.39 -21.36 -0.26
C LYS A 86 -3.88 -21.25 -0.60
N HIS A 87 -4.63 -22.32 -0.37
CA HIS A 87 -6.09 -22.26 -0.46
C HIS A 87 -6.64 -21.21 0.53
N TYR A 88 -7.71 -20.54 0.15
CA TYR A 88 -8.34 -19.49 0.95
C TYR A 88 -9.85 -19.40 0.70
N ALA A 89 -10.27 -19.34 -0.57
CA ALA A 89 -11.68 -19.32 -0.93
C ALA A 89 -11.96 -20.24 -2.12
N ASP A 90 -13.11 -20.91 -2.10
CA ASP A 90 -13.51 -21.84 -3.16
C ASP A 90 -13.95 -21.11 -4.44
N GLY A 91 -13.72 -21.76 -5.58
CA GLY A 91 -14.21 -21.30 -6.89
C GLY A 91 -13.53 -20.06 -7.48
N GLY A 92 -12.67 -19.36 -6.72
CA GLY A 92 -12.05 -18.12 -7.18
C GLY A 92 -13.07 -17.02 -7.51
N PHE A 93 -12.63 -16.00 -8.24
CA PHE A 93 -13.47 -14.88 -8.65
C PHE A 93 -13.20 -14.49 -10.10
N LYS A 94 -14.19 -13.86 -10.74
CA LYS A 94 -14.26 -13.65 -12.18
C LYS A 94 -14.79 -12.27 -12.54
N GLU A 95 -14.83 -11.98 -13.83
CA GLU A 95 -15.47 -10.77 -14.37
C GLU A 95 -16.87 -10.55 -13.78
N GLY A 96 -17.16 -9.29 -13.43
CA GLY A 96 -18.39 -8.84 -12.78
C GLY A 96 -18.37 -8.89 -11.25
N ASP A 97 -17.46 -9.64 -10.64
CA ASP A 97 -17.32 -9.64 -9.18
C ASP A 97 -16.78 -8.29 -8.67
N VAL A 98 -17.31 -7.84 -7.53
CA VAL A 98 -16.76 -6.75 -6.73
C VAL A 98 -16.03 -7.35 -5.53
N LEU A 99 -14.77 -6.96 -5.38
CA LEU A 99 -13.85 -7.56 -4.44
C LEU A 99 -13.47 -6.52 -3.41
N GLY A 100 -13.82 -6.76 -2.14
CA GLY A 100 -13.42 -5.91 -1.04
C GLY A 100 -12.06 -6.34 -0.48
N CYS A 101 -11.22 -5.38 -0.16
CA CYS A 101 -9.91 -5.57 0.46
C CYS A 101 -9.86 -4.77 1.75
N LEU A 102 -9.79 -5.46 2.89
CA LEU A 102 -9.67 -4.85 4.21
C LEU A 102 -8.28 -5.14 4.79
N ILE A 103 -7.66 -4.13 5.37
CA ILE A 103 -6.49 -4.28 6.25
C ILE A 103 -6.78 -3.63 7.59
N SER A 104 -6.44 -4.32 8.67
CA SER A 104 -6.52 -3.82 10.03
C SER A 104 -5.12 -3.84 10.63
N LEU A 105 -4.66 -2.68 11.07
CA LEU A 105 -3.37 -2.44 11.69
C LEU A 105 -3.62 -1.86 13.09
N PRO A 106 -2.72 -2.08 14.06
CA PRO A 106 -2.84 -1.47 15.37
C PRO A 106 -2.96 0.05 15.27
N LEU A 107 -3.68 0.62 16.23
CA LEU A 107 -3.77 2.07 16.38
C LEU A 107 -2.41 2.64 16.80
N CYS A 108 -2.21 3.91 16.49
CA CYS A 108 -1.06 4.71 16.86
C CYS A 108 -1.51 6.02 17.54
N PRO A 109 -0.58 6.81 18.11
CA PRO A 109 -0.92 8.08 18.75
C PRO A 109 -1.65 9.11 17.86
N ALA A 110 -1.65 8.94 16.54
CA ALA A 110 -2.41 9.78 15.62
C ALA A 110 -3.91 9.44 15.57
N ASP A 111 -4.30 8.26 16.08
CA ASP A 111 -5.69 7.79 16.09
C ASP A 111 -6.45 8.34 17.30
N LYS A 112 -7.70 8.76 17.06
CA LYS A 112 -8.58 9.29 18.11
C LYS A 112 -8.90 8.28 19.22
N GLU A 113 -8.94 7.00 18.87
CA GLU A 113 -9.29 5.90 19.77
C GLU A 113 -8.05 5.27 20.42
N TYR A 114 -6.87 5.87 20.23
CA TYR A 114 -5.64 5.36 20.84
C TYR A 114 -5.67 5.51 22.36
N ASP A 115 -5.57 4.38 23.06
CA ASP A 115 -5.53 4.36 24.52
C ASP A 115 -4.09 4.60 25.03
N PHE A 116 -3.79 5.86 25.34
CA PHE A 116 -2.51 6.28 25.93
C PHE A 116 -2.23 5.64 27.29
N THR A 117 -3.23 5.10 28.00
CA THR A 117 -3.03 4.45 29.31
C THR A 117 -2.59 3.00 29.20
N SER A 118 -2.76 2.39 28.02
CA SER A 118 -2.46 0.97 27.76
C SER A 118 -1.01 0.69 27.36
N VAL A 119 -0.18 1.72 27.20
CA VAL A 119 1.19 1.60 26.69
C VAL A 119 2.23 2.06 27.70
N GLU A 120 3.28 1.25 27.88
CA GLU A 120 4.42 1.60 28.75
C GLU A 120 5.30 2.71 28.14
N SER A 121 5.35 2.77 26.81
CA SER A 121 6.14 3.77 26.06
C SER A 121 5.46 4.08 24.73
N LEU A 122 5.52 5.35 24.30
CA LEU A 122 4.97 5.77 23.00
C LEU A 122 5.81 5.19 21.84
N PRO A 123 5.16 4.70 20.78
CA PRO A 123 5.89 4.29 19.58
C PRO A 123 6.56 5.52 18.93
N PRO A 124 7.75 5.34 18.31
CA PRO A 124 8.39 6.41 17.56
C PRO A 124 7.51 6.92 16.42
N SER A 125 7.52 8.23 16.16
CA SER A 125 6.73 8.84 15.08
C SER A 125 7.01 8.23 13.71
N SER A 126 8.26 7.80 13.46
CA SER A 126 8.68 7.13 12.23
C SER A 126 7.98 5.80 11.94
N THR A 127 7.29 5.19 12.92
CA THR A 127 6.55 3.96 12.70
C THR A 127 5.15 4.19 12.12
N TYR A 128 4.61 5.41 12.23
CA TYR A 128 3.25 5.75 11.78
C TYR A 128 3.17 6.98 10.88
N LEU A 129 4.12 7.91 10.94
CA LEU A 129 4.27 9.01 9.99
C LEU A 129 5.07 8.57 8.75
N PRO A 130 4.66 8.99 7.53
CA PRO A 130 5.36 8.63 6.31
C PRO A 130 6.77 9.23 6.30
N PRO A 131 7.74 8.61 5.62
CA PRO A 131 9.07 9.19 5.46
C PRO A 131 9.00 10.56 4.77
N SER A 132 9.83 11.50 5.22
CA SER A 132 9.88 12.86 4.67
C SER A 132 10.54 12.93 3.28
N TYR A 133 11.46 12.01 3.00
CA TYR A 133 12.27 11.96 1.77
C TYR A 133 13.19 13.17 1.52
N LYS A 134 13.22 14.16 2.41
CA LYS A 134 14.06 15.36 2.26
C LYS A 134 15.57 15.09 2.42
N ASN A 135 15.92 13.94 2.96
CA ASN A 135 17.29 13.41 2.97
C ASN A 135 17.72 12.78 1.63
N LEU A 136 16.80 12.61 0.68
CA LEU A 136 17.11 11.97 -0.60
C LEU A 136 17.72 12.96 -1.60
N PRO A 137 18.64 12.50 -2.46
CA PRO A 137 19.16 13.29 -3.56
C PRO A 137 18.05 13.83 -4.48
N LEU A 138 18.11 15.12 -4.80
CA LEU A 138 17.24 15.75 -5.78
C LEU A 138 17.88 15.66 -7.17
N ILE A 139 17.20 15.01 -8.11
CA ILE A 139 17.64 14.87 -9.50
C ILE A 139 16.73 15.66 -10.44
N ASN A 140 17.31 16.22 -11.52
CA ASN A 140 16.56 16.84 -12.59
C ASN A 140 16.48 15.89 -13.79
N PHE A 141 15.27 15.51 -14.18
CA PHE A 141 15.03 14.70 -15.36
C PHE A 141 13.95 15.35 -16.23
N LYS A 142 14.32 15.68 -17.47
CA LYS A 142 13.43 16.34 -18.44
C LYS A 142 12.74 17.60 -17.87
N HIS A 143 13.51 18.47 -17.21
CA HIS A 143 13.04 19.72 -16.59
C HIS A 143 12.07 19.55 -15.41
N HIS A 144 12.01 18.36 -14.83
CA HIS A 144 11.24 18.08 -13.63
C HIS A 144 12.18 17.56 -12.53
N TYR A 145 11.92 17.96 -11.29
CA TYR A 145 12.72 17.54 -10.13
C TYR A 145 12.09 16.34 -9.44
N PHE A 146 12.91 15.36 -9.08
CA PHE A 146 12.50 14.14 -8.39
C PHE A 146 13.46 13.81 -7.26
N TYR A 147 12.96 13.22 -6.19
CA TYR A 147 13.80 12.60 -5.17
C TYR A 147 14.20 11.18 -5.62
N GLU A 148 15.49 10.87 -5.55
CA GLU A 148 16.02 9.54 -5.87
C GLU A 148 16.23 8.72 -4.58
N GLU A 149 15.46 7.65 -4.42
CA GLU A 149 15.64 6.69 -3.33
C GLU A 149 16.62 5.59 -3.75
N LYS A 150 17.64 5.33 -2.92
CA LYS A 150 18.55 4.18 -3.08
C LYS A 150 18.10 3.04 -2.19
N ASP A 151 18.07 1.85 -2.76
CA ASP A 151 17.53 0.66 -2.12
C ASP A 151 18.62 -0.21 -1.48
N ASP A 152 18.49 -0.51 -0.18
CA ASP A 152 19.17 -1.65 0.47
C ASP A 152 18.19 -2.79 0.82
N VAL A 153 18.11 -3.77 -0.08
CA VAL A 153 17.22 -4.95 0.03
C VAL A 153 17.53 -5.73 1.32
N SER A 154 18.81 -5.86 1.64
CA SER A 154 19.28 -6.72 2.72
C SER A 154 18.95 -6.10 4.07
N ALA A 155 19.12 -4.78 4.20
CA ALA A 155 18.75 -4.04 5.40
C ALA A 155 17.23 -4.08 5.65
N ALA A 156 16.42 -3.83 4.61
CA ALA A 156 14.96 -3.84 4.74
C ALA A 156 14.43 -5.21 5.22
N LEU A 157 14.93 -6.30 4.64
CA LEU A 157 14.50 -7.66 5.03
C LEU A 157 14.94 -8.05 6.45
N LYS A 158 16.12 -7.59 6.91
CA LYS A 158 16.60 -7.86 8.28
C LYS A 158 15.76 -7.16 9.35
N ASN A 159 15.16 -6.02 9.00
CA ASN A 159 14.38 -5.19 9.91
C ASN A 159 12.88 -5.51 9.89
N LEU A 160 12.44 -6.57 9.18
CA LEU A 160 11.03 -6.94 9.17
C LEU A 160 10.57 -7.43 10.53
N ARG A 161 9.54 -6.77 11.06
CA ARG A 161 8.89 -7.10 12.33
C ARG A 161 7.41 -7.39 12.07
N PRO A 162 6.89 -8.57 12.45
CA PRO A 162 5.45 -8.80 12.46
C PRO A 162 4.74 -7.80 13.37
N THR A 163 3.56 -7.36 12.95
CA THR A 163 2.71 -6.47 13.74
C THR A 163 1.59 -7.30 14.34
N PHE A 164 1.73 -7.70 15.60
CA PHE A 164 0.77 -8.60 16.23
C PHE A 164 -0.64 -7.99 16.31
N GLY A 165 -1.65 -8.81 16.06
CA GLY A 165 -3.05 -8.37 16.05
C GLY A 165 -3.48 -7.68 14.75
N SER A 166 -2.57 -7.46 13.81
CA SER A 166 -2.93 -7.02 12.46
C SER A 166 -3.50 -8.17 11.62
N TRP A 167 -4.34 -7.85 10.64
CA TRP A 167 -4.92 -8.83 9.74
C TRP A 167 -5.38 -8.24 8.42
N ILE A 168 -5.52 -9.11 7.42
CA ILE A 168 -6.10 -8.79 6.11
C ILE A 168 -7.24 -9.76 5.84
N GLU A 169 -8.35 -9.22 5.35
CA GLU A 169 -9.54 -9.95 4.96
C GLU A 169 -10.02 -9.51 3.59
N PHE A 170 -10.56 -10.46 2.83
CA PHE A 170 -11.15 -10.18 1.54
C PHE A 170 -12.64 -10.48 1.53
N TYR A 171 -13.35 -9.74 0.68
CA TYR A 171 -14.79 -9.85 0.50
C TYR A 171 -15.09 -10.09 -0.97
N ARG A 172 -16.10 -10.90 -1.27
CA ARG A 172 -16.66 -11.05 -2.62
C ARG A 172 -18.12 -10.66 -2.60
N ASN A 173 -18.47 -9.67 -3.40
CA ASN A 173 -19.83 -9.17 -3.54
C ASN A 173 -20.46 -8.85 -2.16
N GLY A 174 -19.68 -8.16 -1.31
CA GLY A 174 -20.05 -7.78 0.06
C GLY A 174 -19.97 -8.90 1.11
N LYS A 175 -19.72 -10.16 0.72
CA LYS A 175 -19.61 -11.28 1.67
C LYS A 175 -18.17 -11.55 2.05
N SER A 176 -17.90 -11.65 3.35
CA SER A 176 -16.59 -12.02 3.89
C SER A 176 -16.15 -13.39 3.37
N CYS A 177 -14.87 -13.50 3.00
CA CYS A 177 -14.18 -14.77 2.75
C CYS A 177 -13.31 -15.22 3.94
N GLY A 178 -13.46 -14.56 5.11
CA GLY A 178 -12.70 -14.81 6.32
C GLY A 178 -11.28 -14.23 6.29
N ILE A 179 -10.59 -14.25 7.44
CA ILE A 179 -9.25 -13.66 7.55
C ILE A 179 -8.24 -14.42 6.67
N ALA A 180 -7.62 -13.70 5.73
CA ALA A 180 -6.62 -14.24 4.83
C ALA A 180 -5.23 -14.30 5.47
N PHE A 181 -4.82 -13.22 6.14
CA PHE A 181 -3.50 -13.09 6.75
C PHE A 181 -3.64 -12.49 8.15
N LYS A 182 -2.77 -12.93 9.05
CA LYS A 182 -2.63 -12.41 10.41
C LYS A 182 -1.18 -12.01 10.62
N ASP A 183 -0.95 -11.07 11.54
CA ASP A 183 0.36 -10.62 11.99
C ASP A 183 1.26 -10.20 10.81
N VAL A 184 0.72 -9.34 9.93
CA VAL A 184 1.46 -8.82 8.78
C VAL A 184 2.64 -7.95 9.24
N TYR A 185 3.69 -7.87 8.43
CA TYR A 185 4.86 -7.06 8.76
C TYR A 185 4.52 -5.57 8.93
N ALA A 186 5.19 -4.90 9.85
CA ALA A 186 5.09 -3.45 10.04
C ALA A 186 5.50 -2.70 8.76
N GLY A 187 4.87 -1.55 8.52
CA GLY A 187 5.18 -0.68 7.39
C GLY A 187 3.94 -0.05 6.77
N PHE A 188 4.17 0.73 5.71
CA PHE A 188 3.14 1.50 5.00
C PHE A 188 2.57 0.70 3.83
N TYR A 189 1.32 0.29 3.93
CA TYR A 189 0.63 -0.53 2.94
C TYR A 189 -0.18 0.32 1.95
N TYR A 190 0.00 0.04 0.67
CA TYR A 190 -0.78 0.63 -0.41
C TYR A 190 -1.76 -0.42 -0.97
N PRO A 191 -2.99 -0.01 -1.32
CA PRO A 191 -3.85 -0.79 -2.19
C PRO A 191 -3.09 -1.17 -3.47
N ALA A 192 -3.09 -2.45 -3.83
CA ALA A 192 -2.30 -2.97 -4.94
C ALA A 192 -3.10 -3.97 -5.77
N VAL A 193 -2.92 -3.89 -7.09
CA VAL A 193 -3.46 -4.86 -8.05
C VAL A 193 -2.37 -5.30 -9.01
N SER A 194 -2.39 -6.58 -9.36
CA SER A 194 -1.61 -7.13 -10.45
C SER A 194 -2.48 -7.78 -11.51
N LEU A 195 -2.14 -7.56 -12.77
CA LEU A 195 -2.92 -7.96 -13.94
C LEU A 195 -2.08 -8.84 -14.86
N PHE A 196 -2.71 -9.83 -15.47
CA PHE A 196 -2.10 -10.77 -16.40
C PHE A 196 -3.00 -11.00 -17.62
N GLN A 197 -2.40 -11.09 -18.81
CA GLN A 197 -3.07 -11.35 -20.10
C GLN A 197 -4.29 -10.45 -20.39
N GLY A 198 -4.10 -9.13 -20.32
CA GLY A 198 -5.13 -8.17 -20.76
C GLY A 198 -6.30 -7.97 -19.81
N ALA A 199 -6.27 -8.60 -18.62
CA ALA A 199 -7.30 -8.36 -17.59
C ALA A 199 -7.42 -6.87 -17.26
N THR A 200 -8.66 -6.43 -17.02
CA THR A 200 -8.96 -5.05 -16.62
C THR A 200 -9.73 -5.02 -15.32
N VAL A 201 -9.34 -4.13 -14.42
CA VAL A 201 -10.09 -3.85 -13.20
C VAL A 201 -10.35 -2.35 -13.05
N ARG A 202 -11.30 -2.02 -12.20
CA ARG A 202 -11.53 -0.68 -11.69
C ARG A 202 -11.42 -0.67 -10.16
N CYS A 203 -10.58 0.20 -9.61
CA CYS A 203 -10.52 0.43 -8.18
C CYS A 203 -11.60 1.42 -7.74
N ASN A 204 -12.18 1.20 -6.57
CA ASN A 204 -13.11 2.10 -5.91
C ASN A 204 -12.65 2.32 -4.47
N PHE A 205 -12.21 3.53 -4.16
CA PHE A 205 -11.67 3.90 -2.85
C PHE A 205 -12.73 4.52 -1.92
N GLY A 206 -13.97 4.68 -2.40
CA GLY A 206 -15.05 5.40 -1.71
C GLY A 206 -15.23 6.83 -2.25
N PRO A 207 -16.17 7.60 -1.67
CA PRO A 207 -17.01 7.25 -0.52
C PRO A 207 -18.20 6.33 -0.87
N SER A 208 -18.55 6.25 -2.16
CA SER A 208 -19.68 5.43 -2.63
C SER A 208 -19.23 4.02 -3.02
N PHE A 209 -19.40 3.08 -2.10
CA PHE A 209 -19.09 1.66 -2.32
C PHE A 209 -20.25 0.89 -2.96
N ARG A 210 -19.94 -0.18 -3.70
CA ARG A 210 -20.96 -1.08 -4.27
C ARG A 210 -21.62 -1.93 -3.20
N TYR A 211 -20.85 -2.29 -2.18
CA TYR A 211 -21.32 -3.00 -0.99
C TYR A 211 -20.98 -2.20 0.26
N SER A 212 -21.74 -2.42 1.34
CA SER A 212 -21.50 -1.76 2.62
C SER A 212 -20.07 -2.02 3.11
N VAL A 213 -19.41 -0.96 3.56
CA VAL A 213 -18.09 -1.07 4.19
C VAL A 213 -18.22 -1.89 5.48
N PRO A 214 -17.30 -2.84 5.75
CA PRO A 214 -17.32 -3.62 6.98
C PRO A 214 -17.31 -2.71 8.23
N PRO A 215 -18.01 -3.09 9.32
CA PRO A 215 -18.07 -2.28 10.54
C PRO A 215 -16.66 -1.95 11.09
N GLY A 216 -16.45 -0.70 11.48
CA GLY A 216 -15.16 -0.22 12.01
C GLY A 216 -14.08 0.05 10.96
N ALA A 217 -14.32 -0.27 9.68
CA ALA A 217 -13.39 0.06 8.60
C ALA A 217 -13.74 1.41 7.95
N ARG A 218 -12.70 2.12 7.51
CA ARG A 218 -12.80 3.40 6.81
C ARG A 218 -12.45 3.28 5.34
N GLY A 219 -13.04 4.12 4.50
CA GLY A 219 -12.74 4.11 3.07
C GLY A 219 -11.38 4.72 2.77
N MET A 220 -10.62 4.17 1.82
CA MET A 220 -9.34 4.75 1.38
C MET A 220 -9.46 6.20 0.88
N CYS A 221 -10.64 6.67 0.47
CA CYS A 221 -10.88 8.07 0.11
C CYS A 221 -10.64 9.03 1.29
N GLU A 222 -10.86 8.60 2.53
CA GLU A 222 -10.64 9.43 3.72
C GLU A 222 -9.14 9.62 4.01
N ARG A 223 -8.30 8.70 3.52
CA ARG A 223 -6.85 8.71 3.78
C ARG A 223 -6.12 9.89 3.14
N VAL A 224 -6.72 10.51 2.12
CA VAL A 224 -6.10 11.60 1.33
C VAL A 224 -5.73 12.80 2.21
N GLY A 225 -6.69 13.28 3.02
CA GLY A 225 -6.47 14.44 3.88
C GLY A 225 -5.47 14.14 5.00
N GLU A 226 -5.61 12.99 5.65
CA GLU A 226 -4.71 12.57 6.74
C GLU A 226 -3.27 12.43 6.27
N MET A 227 -3.05 11.83 5.10
CA MET A 227 -1.70 11.62 4.59
C MET A 227 -1.01 12.94 4.22
N TYR A 228 -1.73 13.96 3.73
CA TYR A 228 -1.13 15.28 3.48
C TYR A 228 -0.69 15.97 4.76
N ILE A 229 -1.49 15.85 5.82
CA ILE A 229 -1.15 16.38 7.14
C ILE A 229 0.08 15.64 7.68
N GLU A 230 0.03 14.31 7.70
CA GLU A 230 1.14 13.49 8.20
C GLU A 230 2.43 13.71 7.41
N GLN A 231 2.37 13.82 6.08
CA GLN A 231 3.54 14.13 5.26
C GLN A 231 4.11 15.52 5.57
N THR A 232 3.25 16.50 5.77
CA THR A 232 3.67 17.86 6.14
C THR A 232 4.36 17.85 7.51
N LEU A 233 3.81 17.10 8.47
CA LEU A 233 4.41 16.93 9.79
C LEU A 233 5.78 16.22 9.69
N SER A 234 5.89 15.15 8.88
CA SER A 234 7.17 14.49 8.64
C SER A 234 8.22 15.44 8.06
N ASP A 235 7.82 16.29 7.11
CA ASP A 235 8.70 17.29 6.51
C ASP A 235 9.15 18.34 7.52
N VAL A 236 8.24 18.83 8.37
CA VAL A 236 8.58 19.77 9.44
C VAL A 236 9.54 19.14 10.45
N LEU A 237 9.27 17.91 10.89
CA LEU A 237 10.14 17.19 11.82
C LEU A 237 11.54 17.03 11.24
N TYR A 238 11.64 16.62 9.97
CA TYR A 238 12.94 16.50 9.31
C TYR A 238 13.70 17.84 9.26
N LEU A 239 13.02 18.93 8.87
CA LEU A 239 13.66 20.24 8.76
C LEU A 239 14.18 20.74 10.11
N VAL A 240 13.44 20.49 11.19
CA VAL A 240 13.83 20.89 12.55
C VAL A 240 14.98 20.02 13.08
N GLU A 241 14.92 18.71 12.86
CA GLU A 241 15.98 17.78 13.32
C GLU A 241 17.32 18.00 12.61
N ASN A 242 17.30 18.50 11.38
CA ASN A 242 18.49 18.63 10.52
C ASN A 242 18.83 20.11 10.21
N GLU A 243 18.34 21.07 11.00
CA GLU A 243 18.50 22.51 10.76
C GLU A 243 19.98 22.92 10.57
N ASP A 244 20.85 22.47 11.48
CA ASP A 244 22.27 22.78 11.45
C ASP A 244 22.97 22.22 10.19
N GLU A 245 22.71 20.96 9.85
CA GLU A 245 23.29 20.30 8.66
C GLU A 245 22.85 21.00 7.37
N LEU A 246 21.56 21.33 7.26
CA LEU A 246 21.00 22.04 6.11
C LEU A 246 21.58 23.45 5.99
N ALA A 247 21.82 24.15 7.10
CA ALA A 247 22.47 25.46 7.10
C ALA A 247 23.92 25.38 6.60
N GLU A 248 24.67 24.35 7.02
CA GLU A 248 26.03 24.11 6.53
C GLU A 248 26.07 23.80 5.03
N GLU A 249 25.16 22.97 4.53
CA GLU A 249 25.05 22.66 3.10
C GLU A 249 24.71 23.90 2.26
N ALA A 250 23.74 24.69 2.71
CA ALA A 250 23.38 25.96 2.06
C ALA A 250 24.59 26.90 1.97
N ALA A 251 25.37 27.02 3.04
CA ALA A 251 26.59 27.83 3.06
C ALA A 251 27.69 27.30 2.12
N LYS A 252 27.78 25.98 1.88
CA LYS A 252 28.71 25.40 0.88
C LYS A 252 28.29 25.77 -0.55
N CYS A 253 26.99 25.76 -0.86
CA CYS A 253 26.48 26.14 -2.17
C CYS A 253 26.78 27.61 -2.52
N VAL A 254 26.63 28.53 -1.57
CA VAL A 254 26.91 29.97 -1.78
C VAL A 254 28.39 30.24 -2.02
N ARG A 255 29.28 29.45 -1.41
CA ARG A 255 30.75 29.61 -1.57
C ARG A 255 31.28 29.06 -2.90
N ASN A 256 30.50 28.23 -3.59
CA ASN A 256 30.89 27.57 -4.85
C ASN A 256 30.22 28.20 -6.09
N GLN A 257 29.53 29.34 -5.94
CA GLN A 257 29.03 30.20 -7.02
C GLN A 257 29.96 31.40 -7.21
#